data_AF-A0A6M4FH82-F1
#
_entry.id   AF-A0A6M4FH82-F1
#
_cell.length_a   1.000
_cell.length_b   1.000
_cell.length_c   1.000
_cell.angle_alpha   90.00
_cell.angle_beta   90.00
_cell.angle_gamma   90.00
#
_symmetry.space_group_name_H-M   'P 1'
#
loop_
_entity.id
_entity.type
_entity.pdbx_description
1 polymer ?
#
loop_
_entity_poly.entity_id
_entity_poly.type
_entity_poly.pdbx_seq_one_letter_code
_entity_poly.pdbx_strand_id
1 'polypeptide(L)' 'MDQPTGIMSSADCQRMIDELDRVLKETRELMTRFEETGMNERMERDYDKLHDIYSRTVKDQWHYTQALLALGALNQDALN' A
#
# COMPACT_ATOMS: atom_id res chain seq x y z
N MET A 1 -18.27 -8.67 22.84
CA MET A 1 -17.89 -7.28 23.10
C MET A 1 -17.27 -6.76 21.83
N ASP A 2 -18.08 -6.13 20.98
CA ASP A 2 -17.59 -5.47 19.77
C ASP A 2 -16.77 -4.25 20.20
N GLN A 3 -15.46 -4.31 20.00
CA GLN A 3 -14.58 -3.17 20.14
C GLN A 3 -14.95 -2.14 19.06
N PRO A 4 -15.13 -0.87 19.42
CA PRO A 4 -15.50 0.18 18.47
C PRO A 4 -14.38 0.31 17.44
N THR A 5 -14.76 0.44 16.17
CA THR A 5 -13.92 0.66 14.98
C THR A 5 -12.54 1.22 15.33
N GLY A 6 -11.54 0.34 15.26
CA GLY A 6 -10.25 0.48 15.93
C GLY A 6 -9.50 1.74 15.53
N ILE A 7 -9.07 2.50 16.53
CA ILE A 7 -8.01 3.50 16.36
C ILE A 7 -6.78 2.75 15.86
N MET A 8 -6.40 2.98 14.62
CA MET A 8 -5.22 2.37 14.02
C MET A 8 -3.98 2.92 14.71
N SER A 9 -3.16 2.05 15.28
CA SER A 9 -1.93 2.49 15.97
C SER A 9 -0.84 2.86 14.98
N SER A 10 0.17 3.59 15.43
CA SER A 10 1.36 3.88 14.61
C SER A 10 2.07 2.60 14.18
N ALA A 11 2.09 1.59 15.05
CA ALA A 11 2.66 0.27 14.75
C ALA A 11 1.85 -0.48 13.68
N ASP A 12 0.52 -0.38 13.69
CA ASP A 12 -0.32 -0.97 12.66
C ASP A 12 -0.17 -0.24 11.32
N CYS A 13 -0.07 1.10 11.35
CA CYS A 13 0.21 1.88 10.14
C CYS A 13 1.56 1.50 9.52
N GLN A 14 2.61 1.39 10.34
CA GLN A 14 3.93 0.97 9.86
C GLN A 14 3.90 -0.44 9.28
N ARG A 15 3.24 -1.40 9.96
CA ARG A 15 3.09 -2.76 9.45
C ARG A 15 2.38 -2.77 8.09
N MET A 16 1.31 -2.00 7.94
CA MET A 16 0.58 -1.92 6.67
C MET A 16 1.42 -1.30 5.57
N ILE A 17 2.20 -0.25 5.86
CA ILE A 17 3.14 0.33 4.89
C ILE A 17 4.16 -0.71 4.42
N ASP A 18 4.73 -1.49 5.34
CA ASP A 18 5.73 -2.52 5.03
C ASP A 18 5.14 -3.65 4.16
N GLU A 19 3.92 -4.11 4.45
CA GLU A 19 3.26 -5.14 3.62
C GLU A 19 2.86 -4.58 2.24
N LEU A 20 2.40 -3.33 2.17
CA LEU A 20 2.08 -2.69 0.89
C LEU A 20 3.33 -2.49 0.03
N ASP A 21 4.49 -2.18 0.63
CA ASP A 21 5.76 -2.08 -0.08
C ASP A 21 6.18 -3.42 -0.71
N ARG A 22 5.98 -4.53 0.00
CA ARG A 22 6.21 -5.88 -0.55
C ARG A 22 5.31 -6.15 -1.75
N VAL A 23 4.02 -5.86 -1.64
CA VAL A 23 3.06 -6.05 -2.75
C VAL A 23 3.43 -5.18 -3.95
N LEU A 24 3.85 -3.93 -3.74
CA LEU A 24 4.31 -3.06 -4.83
C LEU A 24 5.53 -3.64 -5.54
N LYS A 25 6.50 -4.15 -4.78
CA LYS A 25 7.70 -4.76 -5.33
C LYS A 25 7.37 -6.00 -6.17
N GLU A 26 6.58 -6.91 -5.62
CA GLU A 26 6.17 -8.14 -6.31
C GLU A 26 5.36 -7.85 -7.57
N THR A 27 4.42 -6.90 -7.49
CA THR A 27 3.60 -6.50 -8.63
C THR A 27 4.47 -5.90 -9.75
N ARG A 28 5.43 -5.04 -9.39
CA ARG A 28 6.36 -4.45 -10.35
C ARG A 28 7.25 -5.49 -11.01
N GLU A 29 7.79 -6.43 -10.24
CA GLU A 29 8.59 -7.54 -10.78
C GLU A 29 7.77 -8.38 -11.78
N LEU A 30 6.50 -8.64 -11.48
CA LEU A 30 5.61 -9.37 -12.39
C LEU A 30 5.30 -8.56 -13.66
N MET A 31 5.05 -7.26 -13.55
CA MET A 31 4.84 -6.38 -14.71
C MET A 31 6.08 -6.37 -15.63
N THR A 32 7.28 -6.27 -15.06
CA THR A 32 8.52 -6.36 -15.84
C THR A 32 8.63 -7.70 -16.57
N ARG A 33 8.28 -8.83 -15.93
CA ARG A 33 8.25 -10.13 -16.62
C ARG A 33 7.22 -10.17 -17.75
N PHE A 34 6.07 -9.51 -17.57
CA PHE A 34 5.06 -9.40 -18.62
C PHE A 34 5.62 -8.66 -19.85
N GLU A 35 6.33 -7.56 -19.63
CA GLU A 35 6.97 -6.76 -20.67
C GLU A 35 8.09 -7.53 -21.37
N GLU A 36 8.99 -8.17 -20.61
CA GLU A 36 10.13 -8.92 -21.16
C GLU A 36 9.73 -10.13 -22.01
N THR A 37 8.57 -10.73 -21.71
CA THR A 37 8.07 -11.93 -22.41
C THR A 37 7.03 -11.62 -23.50
N GLY A 38 6.67 -10.33 -23.66
CA GLY A 38 5.59 -9.89 -24.54
C GLY A 38 4.19 -10.35 -24.08
N MET A 39 4.04 -10.74 -22.81
CA MET A 39 2.73 -11.10 -22.24
C MET A 39 1.87 -9.88 -21.98
N ASN A 40 2.45 -8.69 -21.81
CA ASN A 40 1.70 -7.43 -21.75
C ASN A 40 0.76 -7.24 -22.96
N GLU A 41 1.20 -7.62 -24.17
CA GLU A 41 0.37 -7.53 -25.38
C GLU A 41 -0.59 -8.73 -25.52
N ARG A 42 -0.13 -9.95 -25.19
CA ARG A 42 -0.93 -11.18 -25.33
C ARG A 42 -2.01 -11.31 -24.26
N MET A 43 -1.79 -10.70 -23.10
CA MET A 43 -2.63 -10.78 -21.90
C MET A 43 -2.90 -9.37 -21.36
N GLU A 44 -3.26 -8.45 -22.25
CA GLU A 44 -3.54 -7.04 -21.95
C GLU A 44 -4.44 -6.88 -20.73
N ARG A 45 -5.56 -7.61 -20.67
CA ARG A 45 -6.49 -7.54 -19.53
C ARG A 45 -5.86 -7.94 -18.19
N ASP A 46 -4.94 -8.90 -18.18
CA ASP A 46 -4.27 -9.28 -16.93
C ASP A 46 -3.16 -8.30 -16.58
N TYR A 47 -2.48 -7.74 -17.57
CA TYR A 47 -1.52 -6.66 -17.38
C TYR A 47 -2.19 -5.39 -16.83
N ASP A 48 -3.37 -5.03 -17.31
CA ASP A 48 -4.19 -3.93 -16.78
C ASP A 48 -4.56 -4.13 -15.31
N LYS A 49 -4.89 -5.38 -14.91
CA LYS A 49 -5.15 -5.69 -13.50
C LYS A 49 -3.91 -5.47 -12.63
N LEU A 50 -2.71 -5.77 -13.14
CA LEU A 50 -1.47 -5.50 -12.42
C LEU A 50 -1.25 -4.00 -12.20
N HIS A 51 -1.54 -3.18 -13.22
CA HIS A 51 -1.54 -1.72 -13.09
C HIS A 51 -2.57 -1.22 -12.08
N ASP A 52 -3.78 -1.78 -12.09
CA ASP A 52 -4.84 -1.45 -11.14
C ASP A 52 -4.44 -1.80 -9.70
N ILE A 53 -3.86 -2.99 -9.49
CA ILE A 53 -3.34 -3.41 -8.19
C ILE A 53 -2.25 -2.43 -7.74
N TYR A 54 -1.26 -2.17 -8.60
CA TYR A 54 -0.17 -1.25 -8.29
C TYR A 54 -0.70 0.14 -7.89
N SER A 55 -1.61 0.72 -8.67
CA SER A 55 -2.18 2.05 -8.39
C SER A 55 -2.96 2.08 -7.07
N ARG A 56 -3.75 1.05 -6.77
CA ARG A 56 -4.49 0.95 -5.50
C ARG A 56 -3.53 0.82 -4.32
N THR A 57 -2.53 -0.05 -4.42
CA THR A 57 -1.53 -0.25 -3.37
C THR A 57 -0.74 1.02 -3.07
N VAL A 58 -0.37 1.82 -4.09
CA VAL A 58 0.28 3.14 -3.88
C VAL A 58 -0.67 4.08 -3.12
N LYS A 59 -1.95 4.14 -3.49
CA LYS A 59 -2.94 4.98 -2.80
C LYS A 59 -3.10 4.55 -1.35
N ASP A 60 -3.17 3.26 -1.08
CA ASP A 60 -3.30 2.73 0.27
C ASP A 60 -2.04 3.06 1.10
N GLN A 61 -0.84 2.87 0.54
CA GLN A 61 0.42 3.19 1.23
C GLN A 61 0.49 4.67 1.62
N TRP A 62 0.00 5.55 0.75
CA TRP A 62 -0.10 6.97 1.05
C TRP A 62 -1.08 7.26 2.20
N HIS A 63 -2.25 6.63 2.23
CA HIS A 63 -3.20 6.77 3.34
C HIS A 63 -2.59 6.34 4.68
N TYR A 64 -1.91 5.20 4.74
CA TYR A 64 -1.26 4.75 5.97
C TYR A 64 -0.10 5.65 6.39
N THR A 65 0.64 6.20 5.42
CA THR A 65 1.71 7.18 5.68
C THR A 65 1.13 8.47 6.28
N GLN A 66 0.03 8.98 5.73
CA GLN A 66 -0.66 10.15 6.28
C GLN A 66 -1.21 9.89 7.69
N ALA A 67 -1.79 8.71 7.93
CA ALA A 67 -2.25 8.31 9.25
C ALA A 67 -1.09 8.26 10.25
N LEU A 68 0.05 7.69 9.88
CA LEU A 68 1.25 7.63 10.71
C LEU A 68 1.76 9.04 11.07
N LEU A 69 1.80 9.96 10.10
CA LEU A 69 2.20 11.34 10.32
C LEU A 69 1.22 12.08 11.26
N ALA A 70 -0.09 11.88 11.08
CA ALA A 70 -1.10 12.48 11.95
C ALA A 70 -0.99 11.96 13.40
N LEU A 71 -0.75 10.65 13.58
CA LEU A 71 -0.51 10.06 14.89
C LEU A 71 0.77 10.59 15.54
N GLY A 72 1.82 10.84 14.74
CA GLY A 72 3.06 11.48 15.20
C GLY A 72 2.84 12.91 15.69
N ALA A 73 2.06 13.71 14.95
CA ALA A 73 1.73 15.09 15.32
C ALA A 73 0.89 15.16 16.61
N LEU A 74 -0.13 14.31 16.75
CA LEU A 74 -0.95 14.24 17.97
C LEU A 74 -0.14 13.91 19.23
N ASN A 75 0.89 13.07 19.11
CA ASN A 75 1.78 12.76 20.23
C ASN A 75 2.72 13.91 20.59
N GLN A 76 3.01 14.85 19.68
CA GLN A 76 3.81 16.04 19.96
C GLN A 76 2.98 17.15 20.61
N ASP A 77 1.71 17.30 20.24
CA ASP A 77 0.79 18.26 20.86
C ASP A 77 0.40 17.86 22.29
N ALA A 78 0.40 16.56 22.62
CA ALA A 78 0.10 16.08 23.97
C ALA A 78 1.25 16.27 24.99
N LEU A 79 2.44 16.69 24.53
CA LEU A 79 3.64 16.88 25.36
C LEU A 79 4.01 18.37 25.56
N ASN A 80 3.22 19.29 25.00
CA ASN A 80 3.36 20.75 25.18
C ASN A 80 2.19 21.30 26.00
#